data_AF-A0A920QGG9-F1
#
_entry.id   AF-A0A920QGG9-F1
#
_cell.length_a   1.000
_cell.length_b   1.000
_cell.length_c   1.000
_cell.angle_alpha   90.00
_cell.angle_beta   90.00
_cell.angle_gamma   90.00
#
_symmetry.space_group_name_H-M   'P 1'
#
loop_
_entity.id
_entity.type
_entity.pdbx_description
1 polymer ?
#
loop_
_entity_poly.entity_id
_entity_poly.type
_entity_poly.pdbx_seq_one_letter_code
_entity_poly.pdbx_strand_id
1 'polypeptide(L)' 'MGFGYPAALGAKVARPDKQVIDIDGDGSFLMNVQEFGPPRH' A
#
# COMPACT_ATOMS: atom_id res chain seq x y z
N MET A 1 0.16 6.37 -10.01
CA MET A 1 -1.22 5.92 -10.25
C MET A 1 -1.34 4.43 -9.97
N GLY A 2 -1.92 4.05 -8.85
CA GLY A 2 -2.36 2.68 -8.50
C GLY A 2 -1.27 1.65 -8.12
N PHE A 3 -0.03 1.79 -8.60
CA PHE A 3 1.03 0.79 -8.36
C PHE A 3 1.85 1.03 -7.07
N GLY A 4 1.89 2.26 -6.55
CA GLY A 4 2.73 2.63 -5.40
C GLY A 4 2.43 1.79 -4.16
N TYR A 5 1.15 1.74 -3.77
CA TYR A 5 0.70 0.97 -2.61
C TYR A 5 1.02 -0.53 -2.67
N PRO A 6 0.63 -1.30 -3.70
CA PRO A 6 0.95 -2.73 -3.76
C PRO A 6 2.46 -2.99 -3.85
N ALA A 7 3.23 -2.11 -4.48
CA ALA A 7 4.69 -2.21 -4.52
C ALA A 7 5.33 -1.97 -3.14
N ALA A 8 4.87 -0.96 -2.41
CA ALA A 8 5.33 -0.66 -1.06
C ALA A 8 4.97 -1.77 -0.06
N LEU A 9 3.76 -2.33 -0.17
CA LEU A 9 3.33 -3.48 0.61
C LEU A 9 4.23 -4.70 0.32
N GLY A 10 4.48 -5.01 -0.95
CA GLY A 10 5.40 -6.09 -1.35
C GLY A 10 6.83 -5.88 -0.83
N ALA A 11 7.33 -4.65 -0.89
CA ALA A 11 8.65 -4.30 -0.35
C ALA A 11 8.74 -4.49 1.17
N LYS A 12 7.67 -4.15 1.92
CA LYS A 12 7.61 -4.35 3.37
C LYS A 12 7.52 -5.83 3.74
N VAL A 13 6.75 -6.62 3.00
CA VAL A 13 6.68 -8.08 3.17
C VAL A 13 8.04 -8.73 2.92
N ALA A 14 8.75 -8.32 1.87
CA ALA A 14 10.08 -8.84 1.54
C ALA A 14 11.19 -8.38 2.51
N ARG A 15 11.03 -7.21 3.14
CA ARG A 15 12.02 -6.59 4.03
C ARG A 15 11.34 -6.07 5.31
N PRO A 16 10.89 -6.97 6.20
CA PRO A 16 10.07 -6.61 7.36
C PRO A 16 10.76 -5.64 8.32
N ASP A 17 12.09 -5.69 8.43
CA ASP A 17 12.86 -4.83 9.35
C ASP A 17 13.20 -3.45 8.79
N LYS A 18 12.85 -3.18 7.52
CA LYS A 18 13.11 -1.89 6.88
C LYS A 18 11.87 -1.01 6.90
N GLN A 19 12.08 0.29 7.11
CA GLN A 19 11.04 1.28 6.89
C GLN A 19 10.82 1.45 5.39
N VAL A 20 9.56 1.38 4.97
CA VAL A 20 9.13 1.59 3.58
C VAL A 20 8.15 2.76 3.60
N ILE A 21 8.36 3.75 2.74
CA ILE A 21 7.51 4.94 2.62
C ILE A 21 6.97 4.96 1.19
N ASP A 22 5.65 4.91 1.05
CA ASP A 22 4.95 5.18 -0.21
C ASP A 22 4.51 6.65 -0.22
N ILE A 23 4.84 7.38 -1.28
CA ILE A 23 4.41 8.76 -1.46
C ILE A 23 3.46 8.75 -2.64
N ASP A 24 2.17 8.82 -2.34
CA ASP A 24 1.11 8.76 -3.35
C ASP A 24 0.20 10.00 -3.28
N GLY A 25 -0.36 10.37 -4.43
CA GLY A 25 -1.36 11.45 -4.49
C GLY A 25 -2.72 10.97 -3.95
N ASP A 26 -3.57 11.91 -3.53
CA ASP A 26 -4.92 11.62 -3.01
C ASP A 26 -5.76 10.76 -3.98
N GLY A 27 -5.75 11.08 -5.27
CA GLY A 27 -6.47 10.32 -6.30
C GLY A 27 -5.91 8.92 -6.56
N SER A 28 -4.63 8.68 -6.26
CA SER A 28 -4.01 7.35 -6.43
C SER A 28 -4.16 6.50 -5.15
N PHE A 29 -4.12 7.12 -3.97
CA PHE A 29 -4.44 6.46 -2.70
C PHE A 29 -5.90 5.96 -2.66
N LEU A 30 -6.84 6.76 -3.14
CA LEU A 30 -8.25 6.40 -3.23
C LEU A 30 -8.53 5.20 -4.15
N MET A 31 -7.61 4.83 -5.05
CA MET A 31 -7.77 3.64 -5.90
C MET A 31 -7.59 2.34 -5.11
N ASN A 32 -6.72 2.33 -4.08
CA ASN A 32 -6.34 1.11 -3.35
C ASN A 32 -6.75 1.13 -1.87
N VAL A 33 -7.33 2.23 -1.38
CA VAL A 33 -7.79 2.35 0.03
C VAL A 33 -8.83 1.28 0.41
N GLN A 34 -9.52 0.66 -0.55
CA GLN A 34 -10.45 -0.43 -0.28
C GLN A 34 -9.74 -1.71 0.25
N GLU A 35 -8.43 -1.82 0.05
CA GLU A 35 -7.60 -2.90 0.61
C GLU A 35 -7.29 -2.69 2.12
N PHE A 36 -7.57 -1.51 2.68
CA PHE A 36 -7.36 -1.21 4.10
C PHE A 36 -8.53 -1.63 5.02
N GLY A 37 -9.52 -2.34 4.51
CA GLY A 37 -10.63 -2.83 5.33
C GLY A 37 -10.22 -3.98 6.25
N PRO A 38 -10.83 -4.11 7.46
CA PRO A 38 -10.74 -5.36 8.19
C PRO A 38 -11.23 -6.51 7.30
N PRO A 39 -10.66 -7.73 7.42
CA PRO A 39 -11.09 -8.86 6.61
C PRO A 39 -12.59 -9.04 6.77
N ARG A 40 -13.33 -8.90 5.67
CA ARG A 40 -14.74 -9.28 5.64
C ARG A 40 -14.76 -10.81 5.67
N HIS A 41 -15.30 -11.33 6.77
CA HIS A 41 -15.84 -12.68 6.95
C HIS A 41 -16.28 -13.35 5.63
#